data_AF-A0A485A1S5-F1
#
_entry.id   AF-A0A485A1S5-F1
#
_cell.length_a   1.000
_cell.length_b   1.000
_cell.length_c   1.000
_cell.angle_alpha   90.00
_cell.angle_beta   90.00
_cell.angle_gamma   90.00
#
_symmetry.space_group_name_H-M   'P 1'
#
loop_
_entity.id
_entity.type
_entity.pdbx_description
1 polymer ?
#
loop_
_entity_poly.entity_id
_entity_poly.type
_entity_poly.pdbx_seq_one_letter_code
_entity_poly.pdbx_strand_id
1 'polypeptide(L)'
;MRKLRVFEEAWPLHSPFVIARGSRSEAKVVVVELEQDGVKGVGECTPYPRYGESLASVMAQIMAIGEQLEQGITRAQLAAMLPAGAARNAVDCALWSLEANQLKSDVVTQLGVALPDTVVTAQTVVIGTPEQMAASAKALCASGRRCLRSSWITILSANGWWRSAKRRRRPR
;
A
#
# COMPACT_ATOMS: atom_id res chain seq x y z
N MET A 1 -1.26 29.25 8.30
CA MET A 1 -2.47 28.51 7.86
C MET A 1 -2.00 27.31 7.05
N ARG A 2 -2.53 26.11 7.34
CA ARG A 2 -2.14 24.90 6.61
C ARG A 2 -2.86 24.87 5.26
N LYS A 3 -2.17 24.46 4.20
CA LYS A 3 -2.74 24.28 2.85
C LYS A 3 -2.88 22.79 2.56
N LEU A 4 -4.03 22.40 2.02
CA LEU A 4 -4.30 21.03 1.58
C LEU A 4 -4.23 20.92 0.05
N ARG A 5 -3.57 19.87 -0.44
CA ARG A 5 -3.71 19.42 -1.84
C ARG A 5 -4.03 17.93 -1.86
N VAL A 6 -4.99 17.56 -2.70
CA VAL A 6 -5.38 16.16 -2.91
C VAL A 6 -5.47 15.92 -4.40
N PHE A 7 -4.78 14.90 -4.89
CA PHE A 7 -4.79 14.56 -6.31
C PHE A 7 -4.58 13.06 -6.51
N GLU A 8 -5.00 12.57 -7.67
CA GLU A 8 -4.77 11.20 -8.08
C GLU A 8 -3.50 11.09 -8.94
N GLU A 9 -2.82 9.95 -8.82
CA GLU A 9 -1.75 9.57 -9.73
C GLU A 9 -1.98 8.14 -10.22
N ALA A 10 -1.51 7.86 -11.43
CA ALA A 10 -1.58 6.55 -12.05
C ALA A 10 -0.22 6.16 -12.61
N TRP A 11 0.33 5.07 -12.08
CA TRP A 11 1.67 4.61 -12.40
C TRP A 11 1.59 3.29 -13.18
N PRO A 12 2.09 3.23 -14.44
CA PRO A 12 2.07 2.00 -15.21
C PRO A 12 2.95 0.93 -14.56
N LEU A 13 2.43 -0.29 -14.50
CA LEU A 13 3.21 -1.44 -14.01
C LEU A 13 4.03 -2.02 -15.16
N HIS A 14 5.28 -2.42 -14.87
CA HIS A 14 6.15 -3.10 -15.84
C HIS A 14 5.46 -4.31 -16.50
N SER A 15 4.64 -5.01 -15.73
CA SER A 15 3.80 -6.10 -16.23
C SER A 15 2.48 -6.12 -15.47
N PRO A 16 1.37 -6.58 -16.10
CA PRO A 16 0.09 -6.67 -15.41
C PRO A 16 0.19 -7.49 -14.12
N PHE A 17 -0.30 -6.92 -13.02
CA PHE A 17 -0.38 -7.57 -11.73
C PHE A 17 -1.69 -8.34 -11.63
N VAL A 18 -1.59 -9.67 -11.71
CA VAL A 18 -2.74 -10.56 -11.78
C VAL A 18 -2.93 -11.31 -10.46
N ILE A 19 -4.14 -11.19 -9.91
CA ILE A 19 -4.62 -11.94 -8.75
C ILE A 19 -5.94 -12.63 -9.09
N ALA A 20 -6.44 -13.49 -8.21
CA ALA A 20 -7.65 -14.28 -8.46
C ALA A 20 -8.90 -13.42 -8.73
N ARG A 21 -8.90 -12.16 -8.27
CA ARG A 21 -10.00 -11.21 -8.41
C ARG A 21 -9.88 -10.28 -9.63
N GLY A 22 -8.78 -10.36 -10.38
CA GLY A 22 -8.59 -9.50 -11.54
C GLY A 22 -7.13 -9.15 -11.79
N SER A 23 -6.95 -8.37 -12.85
CA SER A 23 -5.67 -7.85 -13.33
C SER A 23 -5.64 -6.34 -13.13
N ARG A 24 -4.47 -5.80 -12.82
CA ARG A 24 -4.20 -4.35 -12.85
C ARG A 24 -2.97 -4.10 -13.71
N SER A 25 -3.05 -3.17 -14.64
CA SER A 25 -1.91 -2.70 -15.45
C SER A 25 -1.27 -1.43 -14.88
N GLU A 26 -1.91 -0.79 -13.92
CA GLU A 26 -1.47 0.46 -13.29
C GLU A 26 -1.76 0.45 -11.78
N ALA A 27 -0.93 1.16 -11.03
CA ALA A 27 -1.19 1.52 -9.65
C ALA A 27 -1.82 2.91 -9.60
N LYS A 28 -3.11 2.95 -9.25
CA LYS A 28 -3.89 4.17 -9.05
C LYS A 28 -3.90 4.53 -7.56
N VAL A 29 -3.44 5.74 -7.25
CA VAL A 29 -3.27 6.21 -5.87
C VAL A 29 -3.90 7.59 -5.69
N VAL A 30 -4.25 7.91 -4.45
CA VAL A 30 -4.57 9.28 -4.03
C VAL A 30 -3.43 9.78 -3.15
N VAL A 31 -2.89 10.92 -3.52
CA VAL A 31 -1.83 11.63 -2.80
C VAL A 31 -2.44 12.81 -2.04
N VAL A 32 -2.07 12.94 -0.77
CA VAL A 32 -2.42 14.06 0.11
C VAL A 32 -1.15 14.80 0.46
N GLU A 33 -1.14 16.11 0.21
CA GLU A 33 -0.09 17.00 0.64
C GLU A 33 -0.63 18.03 1.62
N LEU A 34 0.09 18.22 2.72
CA LEU A 34 -0.18 19.24 3.71
C LEU A 34 1.04 20.16 3.80
N GLU A 35 0.84 21.46 3.61
CA GLU A 35 1.91 22.45 3.74
C GLU A 35 1.57 23.45 4.84
N GLN A 36 2.50 23.66 5.77
CA GLN A 36 2.35 24.62 6.85
C GLN A 36 3.69 25.29 7.14
N ASP A 37 3.71 26.62 7.12
CA ASP A 37 4.89 27.44 7.44
C ASP A 37 6.13 27.07 6.59
N GLY A 38 5.90 26.76 5.30
CA GLY A 38 6.94 26.34 4.36
C GLY A 38 7.40 24.89 4.49
N VAL A 39 6.84 24.12 5.43
CA VAL A 39 7.12 22.70 5.62
C VAL A 39 5.99 21.88 5.00
N LYS A 40 6.35 20.84 4.23
CA LYS A 40 5.41 19.96 3.53
C LYS A 40 5.47 18.55 4.09
N GLY A 41 4.31 17.95 4.34
CA GLY A 41 4.12 16.52 4.60
C GLY A 41 3.31 15.87 3.49
N VAL A 42 3.62 14.60 3.20
CA VAL A 42 2.97 13.83 2.12
C VAL A 42 2.50 12.48 2.63
N GLY A 43 1.32 12.06 2.20
CA GLY A 43 0.79 10.73 2.43
C GLY A 43 0.07 10.21 1.19
N GLU A 44 0.04 8.89 1.05
CA GLU A 44 -0.52 8.20 -0.11
C GLU A 44 -1.46 7.09 0.35
N CYS A 45 -2.50 6.80 -0.44
CA CYS A 45 -3.26 5.57 -0.30
C CYS A 45 -3.65 4.97 -1.66
N THR A 46 -3.93 3.67 -1.65
CA THR A 46 -4.50 2.96 -2.80
C THR A 46 -5.95 2.58 -2.49
N PRO A 47 -6.96 3.25 -3.08
CA PRO A 47 -8.36 2.86 -2.91
C PRO A 47 -8.60 1.41 -3.32
N TYR A 48 -9.35 0.66 -2.50
CA TYR A 48 -9.59 -0.75 -2.73
C TYR A 48 -11.08 -1.07 -2.98
N PRO A 49 -11.50 -1.35 -4.23
CA PRO A 49 -12.91 -1.61 -4.58
C PRO A 49 -13.57 -2.74 -3.79
N ARG A 50 -12.78 -3.72 -3.33
CA ARG A 50 -13.28 -4.81 -2.47
C ARG A 50 -13.91 -4.30 -1.17
N TYR A 51 -13.47 -3.15 -0.68
CA TYR A 51 -13.96 -2.48 0.52
C TYR A 51 -14.90 -1.30 0.18
N GLY A 52 -15.38 -1.21 -1.05
CA GLY A 52 -16.30 -0.14 -1.48
C GLY A 52 -15.62 1.19 -1.79
N GLU A 53 -14.29 1.22 -1.89
CA GLU A 53 -13.53 2.44 -2.15
C GLU A 53 -13.24 2.63 -3.65
N SER A 54 -13.25 3.89 -4.09
CA SER A 54 -12.78 4.36 -5.39
C SER A 54 -11.93 5.62 -5.21
N LEU A 55 -11.19 6.03 -6.25
CA LEU A 55 -10.46 7.31 -6.25
C LEU A 55 -11.38 8.47 -5.86
N ALA A 56 -12.54 8.57 -6.55
CA ALA A 56 -13.53 9.60 -6.31
C ALA A 56 -14.08 9.59 -4.87
N SER A 57 -14.44 8.41 -4.33
CA SER A 57 -14.98 8.33 -2.98
C SER A 57 -13.95 8.70 -1.92
N VAL A 58 -12.68 8.31 -2.12
CA VAL A 58 -11.58 8.61 -1.19
C VAL A 58 -11.24 10.10 -1.22
N MET A 59 -11.11 10.69 -2.41
CA MET A 59 -10.90 12.13 -2.54
C MET A 59 -12.05 12.93 -1.91
N ALA A 60 -13.30 12.52 -2.14
CA ALA A 60 -14.47 13.17 -1.53
C ALA A 60 -14.43 13.10 0.00
N GLN A 61 -14.04 11.97 0.60
CA GLN A 61 -13.87 11.83 2.05
C GLN A 61 -12.82 12.79 2.61
N ILE A 62 -11.68 12.94 1.92
CA ILE A 62 -10.61 13.85 2.36
C ILE A 62 -11.07 15.31 2.24
N MET A 63 -11.70 15.67 1.12
CA MET A 63 -12.22 17.03 0.90
C MET A 63 -13.31 17.42 1.90
N ALA A 64 -14.12 16.46 2.37
CA ALA A 64 -15.15 16.71 3.37
C ALA A 64 -14.60 17.18 4.72
N ILE A 65 -13.32 16.91 5.02
CA ILE A 65 -12.62 17.37 6.24
C ILE A 65 -11.56 18.44 5.92
N GLY A 66 -11.60 19.02 4.72
CA GLY A 66 -10.56 19.91 4.20
C GLY A 66 -10.35 21.15 5.07
N GLU A 67 -11.44 21.81 5.47
CA GLU A 67 -11.37 23.00 6.34
C GLU A 67 -10.72 22.69 7.68
N GLN A 68 -11.06 21.54 8.29
CA GLN A 68 -10.48 21.10 9.55
C GLN A 68 -8.98 20.80 9.38
N LEU A 69 -8.58 20.21 8.26
CA LEU A 69 -7.17 20.02 7.92
C LEU A 69 -6.44 21.35 7.82
N GLU A 70 -6.99 22.33 7.12
CA GLU A 70 -6.40 23.67 6.96
C GLU A 70 -6.34 24.46 8.27
N GLN A 71 -7.30 24.23 9.17
CA GLN A 71 -7.33 24.75 10.56
C GLN A 71 -6.33 24.04 11.49
N GLY A 72 -5.69 22.97 11.05
CA GLY A 72 -4.56 22.38 11.75
C GLY A 72 -4.92 21.25 12.72
N ILE A 73 -5.94 20.43 12.42
CA ILE A 73 -6.23 19.25 13.25
C ILE A 73 -5.01 18.36 13.46
N THR A 74 -5.03 17.68 14.61
CA THR A 74 -4.02 16.71 15.04
C THR A 74 -4.36 15.29 14.59
N ARG A 75 -3.34 14.42 14.56
CA ARG A 75 -3.53 12.98 14.29
C ARG A 75 -4.51 12.30 15.24
N ALA A 76 -4.53 12.71 16.51
CA ALA A 76 -5.46 12.16 17.50
C ALA A 76 -6.93 12.49 17.17
N GLN A 77 -7.18 13.69 16.61
CA GLN A 77 -8.52 14.12 16.22
C GLN A 77 -9.00 13.48 14.91
N LEU A 78 -8.07 13.11 14.01
CA LEU A 78 -8.39 12.53 12.70
C LEU A 78 -9.28 11.28 12.81
N ALA A 79 -9.06 10.44 13.82
CA ALA A 79 -9.80 9.20 14.00
C ALA A 79 -11.31 9.41 14.24
N ALA A 80 -11.70 10.58 14.77
CA ALA A 80 -13.10 10.95 14.98
C ALA A 80 -13.75 11.53 13.70
N MET A 81 -12.93 11.98 12.73
CA MET A 81 -13.40 12.64 11.51
C MET A 81 -13.52 11.68 10.32
N LEU A 82 -12.63 10.68 10.24
CA LEU A 82 -12.65 9.69 9.17
C LEU A 82 -12.69 8.25 9.72
N PRO A 83 -13.53 7.38 9.12
CA PRO A 83 -13.50 5.96 9.44
C PRO A 83 -12.16 5.33 9.00
N ALA A 84 -11.89 4.11 9.47
CA ALA A 84 -10.77 3.33 8.96
C ALA A 84 -10.95 3.09 7.45
N GLY A 85 -9.93 3.42 6.66
CA GLY A 85 -9.97 3.33 5.20
C GLY A 85 -8.81 4.09 4.54
N ALA A 86 -8.78 4.07 3.21
CA ALA A 86 -7.72 4.67 2.40
C ALA A 86 -7.60 6.19 2.64
N ALA A 87 -8.72 6.92 2.75
CA ALA A 87 -8.73 8.35 3.02
C ALA A 87 -8.00 8.69 4.33
N ARG A 88 -8.37 8.01 5.43
CA ARG A 88 -7.71 8.20 6.73
C ARG A 88 -6.23 7.81 6.67
N ASN A 89 -5.87 6.75 5.94
CA ASN A 89 -4.47 6.35 5.77
C ASN A 89 -3.64 7.47 5.13
N ALA A 90 -4.09 8.03 3.99
CA ALA A 90 -3.34 9.07 3.30
C ALA A 90 -3.18 10.33 4.18
N VAL A 91 -4.24 10.76 4.86
CA VAL A 91 -4.20 11.94 5.71
C VAL A 91 -3.33 11.71 6.95
N ASP A 92 -3.43 10.56 7.61
CA ASP A 92 -2.60 10.21 8.77
C ASP A 92 -1.12 10.21 8.41
N CYS A 93 -0.75 9.56 7.29
CA CYS A 93 0.62 9.57 6.78
C CYS A 93 1.11 11.00 6.46
N ALA A 94 0.27 11.83 5.85
CA ALA A 94 0.62 13.22 5.54
C ALA A 94 0.88 14.05 6.82
N LEU A 95 0.08 13.85 7.87
CA LEU A 95 0.28 14.51 9.17
C LEU A 95 1.56 14.02 9.85
N TRP A 96 1.83 12.71 9.86
CA TRP A 96 3.08 12.16 10.37
C TRP A 96 4.30 12.75 9.64
N SER A 97 4.24 12.79 8.30
CA SER A 97 5.30 13.36 7.48
C SER A 97 5.51 14.85 7.76
N LEU A 98 4.42 15.62 7.92
CA LEU A 98 4.48 17.05 8.24
C LEU A 98 5.13 17.28 9.61
N GLU A 99 4.67 16.58 10.64
CA GLU A 99 5.19 16.70 12.01
C GLU A 99 6.68 16.30 12.07
N ALA A 100 7.09 15.24 11.38
CA ALA A 100 8.49 14.84 11.25
C ALA A 100 9.35 15.93 10.62
N ASN A 101 8.89 16.49 9.51
CA ASN A 101 9.62 17.54 8.82
C ASN A 101 9.70 18.83 9.65
N GLN A 102 8.64 19.18 10.38
CA GLN A 102 8.62 20.35 11.27
C GLN A 102 9.62 20.21 12.43
N LEU A 103 9.72 19.01 12.99
CA LEU A 103 10.67 18.68 14.05
C LEU A 103 12.09 18.41 13.54
N LYS A 104 12.31 18.45 12.22
CA LYS A 104 13.58 18.05 11.58
C LYS A 104 14.02 16.66 12.05
N SER A 105 13.07 15.74 12.14
CA SER A 105 13.23 14.38 12.64
C SER A 105 12.59 13.40 11.65
N ASP A 106 12.58 12.11 11.99
CA ASP A 106 11.89 11.08 11.24
C ASP A 106 10.80 10.40 12.08
N VAL A 107 9.91 9.69 11.41
CA VAL A 107 8.78 8.97 12.06
C VAL A 107 9.30 7.89 13.01
N VAL A 108 10.46 7.29 12.72
CA VAL A 108 11.08 6.23 13.54
C VAL A 108 11.47 6.77 14.91
N THR A 109 12.15 7.91 14.92
CA THR A 109 12.57 8.65 16.11
C THR A 109 11.36 9.08 16.93
N GLN A 110 10.31 9.59 16.27
CA GLN A 110 9.08 9.98 16.97
C GLN A 110 8.35 8.80 17.60
N LEU A 111 8.35 7.63 16.94
CA LEU A 111 7.77 6.41 17.47
C LEU A 111 8.65 5.78 18.57
N GLY A 112 9.90 6.22 18.72
CA GLY A 112 10.85 5.64 19.67
C GLY A 112 11.17 4.18 19.37
N VAL A 113 11.08 3.76 18.11
CA VAL A 113 11.29 2.37 17.69
C VAL A 113 12.65 2.20 17.04
N ALA A 114 13.31 1.07 17.30
CA ALA A 114 14.49 0.66 16.56
C ALA A 114 14.05 -0.15 15.33
N LEU A 115 14.41 0.33 14.13
CA LEU A 115 14.26 -0.46 12.90
C LEU A 115 15.47 -1.37 12.70
N PRO A 116 15.29 -2.54 12.08
CA PRO A 116 16.42 -3.35 11.65
C PRO A 116 17.13 -2.68 10.47
N ASP A 117 18.45 -2.88 10.37
CA ASP A 117 19.27 -2.38 9.25
C ASP A 117 18.80 -2.92 7.89
N THR A 118 18.10 -4.05 7.88
CA THR A 118 17.57 -4.68 6.67
C THR A 118 16.23 -5.35 6.94
N VAL A 119 15.25 -5.06 6.08
CA VAL A 119 13.95 -5.73 6.06
C VAL A 119 13.84 -6.61 4.83
N VAL A 120 13.62 -7.92 5.03
CA VAL A 120 13.34 -8.84 3.92
C VAL A 120 11.87 -8.72 3.52
N THR A 121 11.62 -8.25 2.30
CA THR A 121 10.26 -8.21 1.72
C THR A 121 9.97 -9.42 0.84
N ALA A 122 8.70 -9.81 0.77
CA ALA A 122 8.24 -10.89 -0.10
C ALA A 122 7.98 -10.38 -1.51
N GLN A 123 8.56 -11.02 -2.53
CA GLN A 123 8.21 -10.75 -3.91
C GLN A 123 6.99 -11.58 -4.31
N THR A 124 6.00 -10.93 -4.92
CA THR A 124 4.76 -11.61 -5.33
C THR A 124 4.94 -12.29 -6.68
N VAL A 125 4.63 -13.59 -6.74
CA VAL A 125 4.39 -14.35 -7.97
C VAL A 125 2.92 -14.17 -8.35
N VAL A 126 2.68 -13.49 -9.47
CA VAL A 126 1.35 -13.23 -10.02
C VAL A 126 0.70 -14.51 -10.57
N ILE A 127 -0.62 -14.52 -10.69
CA ILE A 127 -1.34 -15.68 -11.23
C ILE A 127 -1.07 -15.82 -12.73
N GLY A 128 -0.67 -17.02 -13.15
CA GLY A 128 -0.52 -17.44 -14.55
C GLY A 128 -0.71 -18.94 -14.67
N THR A 129 -0.29 -19.55 -15.79
CA THR A 129 -0.20 -21.01 -15.86
C THR A 129 0.83 -21.54 -14.84
N PRO A 130 0.72 -22.81 -14.39
CA PRO A 130 1.71 -23.39 -13.48
C PRO A 130 3.15 -23.23 -13.97
N GLU A 131 3.38 -23.38 -15.28
CA GLU A 131 4.68 -23.26 -15.93
C GLU A 131 5.19 -21.82 -15.87
N GLN A 132 4.33 -20.84 -16.16
CA GLN A 132 4.67 -19.41 -16.06
C GLN A 132 5.00 -19.01 -14.62
N MET A 133 4.21 -19.47 -13.65
CA MET A 133 4.45 -19.19 -12.24
C MET A 133 5.76 -19.81 -11.75
N ALA A 134 6.06 -21.06 -12.16
CA ALA A 134 7.32 -21.72 -11.83
C ALA A 134 8.53 -21.00 -12.45
N ALA A 135 8.43 -20.60 -13.72
CA ALA A 135 9.46 -19.81 -14.39
C ALA A 135 9.70 -18.46 -13.71
N SER A 136 8.62 -17.75 -13.35
CA SER A 136 8.68 -16.48 -12.61
C SER A 136 9.34 -16.66 -11.24
N ALA A 137 8.93 -17.67 -10.46
CA ALA A 137 9.54 -17.96 -9.17
C ALA A 137 11.04 -18.25 -9.31
N LYS A 138 11.45 -19.04 -10.31
CA LYS A 138 12.86 -19.34 -10.58
C LYS A 138 13.65 -18.08 -10.93
N ALA A 139 13.11 -17.20 -11.78
CA ALA A 139 13.74 -15.93 -12.14
C ALA A 139 13.88 -14.98 -10.94
N LEU A 140 12.88 -14.94 -10.05
CA LEU A 140 12.93 -14.14 -8.83
C LEU A 140 13.99 -14.67 -7.85
N CYS A 141 14.09 -15.98 -7.65
CA CYS A 141 15.15 -16.57 -6.85
C CYS A 141 16.54 -16.27 -7.44
N ALA A 142 16.70 -16.38 -8.77
CA ALA A 142 17.95 -16.08 -9.45
C ALA A 142 18.38 -14.61 -9.34
N SER A 143 17.43 -13.68 -9.18
CA SER A 143 17.71 -12.26 -8.90
C SER A 143 17.91 -11.96 -7.40
N GLY A 144 18.07 -12.99 -6.57
CA GLY A 144 18.41 -12.87 -5.15
C GLY A 144 17.21 -12.65 -4.21
N ARG A 145 15.96 -12.80 -4.70
CA ARG A 145 14.78 -12.74 -3.82
C ARG A 145 14.75 -13.97 -2.92
N ARG A 146 14.79 -13.74 -1.61
CA ARG A 146 14.82 -14.79 -0.58
C ARG A 146 13.44 -15.18 -0.06
N CYS A 147 12.42 -14.36 -0.27
CA CYS A 147 11.05 -14.59 0.17
C CYS A 147 10.09 -14.39 -1.01
N LEU A 148 9.32 -15.43 -1.35
CA LEU A 148 8.32 -15.39 -2.42
C LEU A 148 6.93 -15.63 -1.84
N ARG A 149 5.95 -14.87 -2.33
CA ARG A 149 4.53 -15.06 -2.02
C ARG A 149 3.78 -15.36 -3.30
N SER A 150 3.01 -16.45 -3.31
CA SER A 150 2.10 -16.71 -4.43
C SER A 150 0.81 -15.91 -4.25
N SER A 151 0.23 -15.42 -5.34
CA SER A 151 -1.09 -14.75 -5.33
C SER A 151 -2.27 -15.72 -5.18
N TRP A 152 -1.97 -17.03 -5.12
CA TRP A 152 -2.88 -18.05 -4.64
C TRP A 152 -2.84 -18.08 -3.11
N ILE A 153 -3.84 -18.68 -2.46
CA ILE A 153 -4.01 -18.68 -1.00
C ILE A 153 -2.92 -19.46 -0.23
N THR A 154 -1.81 -19.83 -0.87
CA THR A 154 -0.76 -20.69 -0.33
C THR A 154 0.58 -19.96 -0.30
N ILE A 155 1.11 -19.72 0.91
CA ILE A 155 2.49 -19.29 1.12
C ILE A 155 3.38 -20.50 0.77
N LEU A 156 4.32 -20.31 -0.16
CA LEU A 156 5.30 -21.32 -0.56
C LEU A 156 6.62 -21.00 0.13
N SER A 157 7.11 -21.92 0.98
CA SER A 157 8.48 -21.88 1.48
C SER A 157 9.45 -22.21 0.35
N ALA A 158 10.57 -21.49 0.27
CA ALA A 158 11.60 -21.61 -0.78
C ALA A 158 12.29 -22.99 -0.84
N ASN A 159 11.97 -23.93 0.05
CA ASN A 159 12.57 -25.27 0.12
C ASN A 159 11.89 -26.31 -0.80
N GLY A 160 11.63 -25.94 -2.06
CA GLY A 160 11.64 -26.91 -3.16
C GLY A 160 10.52 -27.95 -3.29
N TRP A 161 9.34 -27.78 -2.69
CA TRP A 161 8.24 -28.76 -2.86
C TRP A 161 7.01 -28.16 -3.55
N TRP A 162 7.04 -28.12 -4.89
CA TRP A 162 5.84 -28.05 -5.72
C TRP A 162 5.18 -29.44 -5.80
N ARG A 163 4.50 -29.88 -4.74
CA ARG A 163 3.62 -31.06 -4.83
C ARG A 163 2.14 -30.66 -4.86
N SER A 164 1.66 -30.49 -6.09
CA SER A 164 0.36 -30.94 -6.60
C SER A 164 -0.90 -30.68 -5.77
N ALA A 165 -1.56 -29.54 -6.04
CA ALA A 165 -3.00 -29.34 -5.77
C ALA A 165 -3.91 -29.87 -6.91
N LYS A 166 -3.44 -30.87 -7.69
CA LYS A 166 -4.21 -31.58 -8.74
C LYS A 166 -4.45 -33.06 -8.40
N ARG A 167 -4.56 -33.45 -7.12
CA ARG A 167 -5.16 -34.75 -6.80
C ARG A 167 -6.68 -34.62 -6.85
N ARG A 168 -7.22 -35.02 -8.00
CA ARG A 168 -8.64 -35.35 -8.25
C ARG A 168 -9.26 -35.98 -6.98
N ARG A 169 -10.32 -35.36 -6.45
CA ARG A 169 -11.33 -36.07 -5.67
C ARG A 169 -11.92 -37.12 -6.63
N ARG A 170 -11.60 -38.40 -6.46
CA ARG A 170 -12.43 -39.48 -6.98
C ARG A 170 -13.73 -39.49 -6.14
N PRO A 171 -14.92 -39.60 -6.75
CA PRO A 171 -16.12 -39.94 -6.00
C PRO A 171 -15.98 -41.37 -5.46
N ARG A 172 -16.65 -41.63 -4.33
CA ARG A 172 -16.77 -42.96 -3.73
C ARG A 172 -17.49 -43.92 -4.67
#